data_AF-A0A3D5B575-F1
#
_entry.id   AF-A0A3D5B575-F1
#
_cell.length_a   1.000
_cell.length_b   1.000
_cell.length_c   1.000
_cell.angle_alpha   90.00
_cell.angle_beta   90.00
_cell.angle_gamma   90.00
#
_symmetry.space_group_name_H-M   'P 1'
#
loop_
_entity.id
_entity.type
_entity.pdbx_description
1 polymer ?
#
loop_
_entity_poly.entity_id
_entity_poly.type
_entity_poly.pdbx_seq_one_letter_code
_entity_poly.pdbx_strand_id
1 'polypeptide(L)'
;MEIKKGDKVVVLTGKDKGKKADVIKAYPADNKVVLEGLNMVTKHVKPRSANQPGGKTTQPAAIDVSNVMLVCPECGAQTKIAHEKVNGKNVRKCKKCGAILDGKTTKKATAKKATAKKSTKKVAEAALPATEEAVTEEPKKAPVKKTAVKKTTKKSAE
;
A
#
# COMPACT_ATOMS: atom_id res chain seq x y z
N MET A 1 20.86 11.91 -4.43
CA MET A 1 19.47 11.91 -3.93
C MET A 1 19.41 12.50 -2.53
N GLU A 2 18.64 13.57 -2.31
CA GLU A 2 18.58 14.28 -1.00
C GLU A 2 17.43 13.79 -0.10
N ILE A 3 16.33 13.33 -0.72
CA ILE A 3 15.10 12.86 -0.08
C ILE A 3 15.25 11.40 0.38
N LYS A 4 14.67 11.07 1.54
CA LYS A 4 14.67 9.74 2.18
C LYS A 4 13.22 9.28 2.41
N LYS A 5 13.02 7.96 2.60
CA LYS A 5 11.72 7.40 2.99
C LYS A 5 11.26 8.03 4.32
N GLY A 6 9.99 8.44 4.39
CA GLY A 6 9.39 9.06 5.57
C GLY A 6 9.61 10.57 5.70
N ASP A 7 10.32 11.22 4.77
CA ASP A 7 10.29 12.67 4.68
C ASP A 7 8.89 13.16 4.24
N LYS A 8 8.45 14.30 4.77
CA LYS A 8 7.31 15.05 4.21
C LYS A 8 7.78 15.94 3.06
N VAL A 9 7.05 15.94 1.96
CA VAL A 9 7.45 16.65 0.73
C VAL A 9 6.28 17.39 0.08
N VAL A 10 6.61 18.30 -0.85
CA VAL A 10 5.67 19.02 -1.72
C VAL A 10 6.08 18.86 -3.18
N VAL A 11 5.11 18.75 -4.08
CA VAL A 11 5.34 18.71 -5.53
C VAL A 11 5.41 20.13 -6.10
N LEU A 12 6.48 20.46 -6.82
CA LEU A 12 6.68 21.78 -7.45
C LEU A 12 6.00 21.91 -8.82
N THR A 13 5.92 20.82 -9.56
CA THR A 13 5.72 20.78 -11.02
C THR A 13 4.93 19.54 -11.43
N GLY A 14 4.26 19.61 -12.59
CA GLY A 14 3.39 18.53 -13.08
C GLY A 14 2.00 18.51 -12.43
N LYS A 15 1.28 17.40 -12.62
CA LYS A 15 -0.17 17.27 -12.36
C LYS A 15 -0.59 17.50 -10.90
N ASP A 16 0.31 17.23 -9.96
CA ASP A 16 0.05 17.28 -8.52
C ASP A 16 0.69 18.50 -7.83
N LYS A 17 1.07 19.53 -8.60
CA LYS A 17 1.70 20.77 -8.11
C LYS A 17 0.98 21.34 -6.88
N GLY A 18 1.77 21.71 -5.87
CA GLY A 18 1.31 22.30 -4.61
C GLY A 18 0.85 21.30 -3.55
N LYS A 19 0.51 20.05 -3.93
CA LYS A 19 0.10 19.02 -2.96
C LYS A 19 1.29 18.59 -2.09
N LYS A 20 1.01 18.40 -0.80
CA LYS A 20 1.95 17.83 0.18
C LYS A 20 1.64 16.34 0.36
N ALA A 21 2.67 15.50 0.48
CA ALA A 21 2.55 14.06 0.69
C ALA A 21 3.81 13.48 1.36
N ASP A 22 3.71 12.25 1.83
CA ASP A 22 4.80 11.53 2.50
C ASP A 22 5.45 10.51 1.54
N VAL A 23 6.75 10.23 1.74
CA VAL A 23 7.54 9.36 0.84
C VAL A 23 7.46 7.90 1.28
N ILE A 24 6.67 7.07 0.56
CA ILE A 24 6.53 5.61 0.82
C ILE A 24 7.82 4.86 0.53
N LYS A 25 8.44 5.19 -0.61
CA LYS A 25 9.63 4.54 -1.19
C LYS A 25 10.47 5.56 -1.96
N ALA A 26 11.79 5.38 -1.91
CA ALA A 26 12.75 6.14 -2.69
C ALA A 26 13.63 5.16 -3.47
N TYR A 27 13.82 5.41 -4.76
CA TYR A 27 14.66 4.63 -5.67
C TYR A 27 15.90 5.48 -6.01
N PRO A 28 17.04 5.26 -5.31
CA PRO A 28 18.21 6.11 -5.43
C PRO A 28 19.01 5.90 -6.74
N ALA A 29 18.85 4.75 -7.40
CA ALA A 29 19.43 4.50 -8.72
C ALA A 29 18.73 5.36 -9.79
N ASP A 30 17.39 5.31 -9.85
CA ASP A 30 16.58 6.03 -10.84
C ASP A 30 16.38 7.53 -10.51
N ASN A 31 16.80 7.97 -9.32
CA ASN A 31 16.48 9.27 -8.71
C ASN A 31 14.96 9.58 -8.65
N LYS A 32 14.14 8.58 -8.29
CA LYS A 32 12.66 8.71 -8.22
C LYS A 32 12.09 8.38 -6.85
N VAL A 33 10.97 9.00 -6.49
CA VAL A 33 10.24 8.81 -5.23
C VAL A 33 8.79 8.40 -5.48
N VAL A 34 8.24 7.54 -4.64
CA VAL A 34 6.80 7.20 -4.64
C VAL A 34 6.15 7.90 -3.45
N LEU A 35 5.19 8.78 -3.75
CA LEU A 35 4.48 9.58 -2.76
C LEU A 35 3.08 9.00 -2.48
N GLU A 36 2.54 9.28 -1.30
CA GLU A 36 1.19 8.85 -0.93
C GLU A 36 0.12 9.65 -1.67
N GLY A 37 -0.82 8.96 -2.32
CA GLY A 37 -1.98 9.55 -3.02
C GLY A 37 -1.67 10.34 -4.32
N LEU A 38 -0.41 10.62 -4.64
CA LEU A 38 -0.02 11.43 -5.81
C LEU A 38 0.43 10.57 -7.01
N ASN A 39 0.39 11.16 -8.21
CA ASN A 39 0.75 10.54 -9.48
C ASN A 39 0.12 9.14 -9.67
N MET A 40 -1.19 9.05 -9.40
CA MET A 40 -1.91 7.78 -9.48
C MET A 40 -2.09 7.30 -10.91
N VAL A 41 -1.76 6.03 -11.16
CA VAL A 41 -1.86 5.36 -12.46
C VAL A 41 -2.74 4.12 -12.35
N THR A 42 -3.77 4.05 -13.20
CA THR A 42 -4.64 2.88 -13.34
C THR A 42 -3.92 1.77 -14.10
N LYS A 43 -3.72 0.62 -13.46
CA LYS A 43 -3.18 -0.58 -14.11
C LYS A 43 -4.29 -1.61 -14.28
N HIS A 44 -4.38 -2.20 -15.47
CA HIS A 44 -5.24 -3.35 -15.73
C HIS A 44 -4.50 -4.62 -15.28
N VAL A 45 -5.02 -5.29 -14.25
CA VAL A 45 -4.42 -6.50 -13.67
C VAL A 45 -5.18 -7.72 -14.19
N LYS A 46 -4.47 -8.61 -14.90
CA LYS A 46 -5.00 -9.93 -15.29
C LYS A 46 -5.22 -10.79 -14.03
N PRO A 47 -6.33 -11.55 -13.94
CA PRO A 47 -6.52 -12.48 -12.82
C PRO A 47 -5.39 -13.52 -12.79
N ARG A 48 -4.96 -13.90 -11.59
CA ARG A 48 -3.90 -14.91 -11.37
C ARG A 48 -4.38 -16.19 -10.70
N SER A 49 -5.53 -16.16 -10.05
CA SER A 49 -6.19 -17.31 -9.43
C SER A 49 -7.70 -17.07 -9.41
N ALA A 50 -8.49 -18.13 -9.23
CA ALA A 50 -9.95 -18.01 -9.15
C ALA A 50 -10.42 -17.08 -8.02
N ASN A 51 -9.60 -16.88 -6.98
CA ASN A 51 -9.89 -16.04 -5.82
C ASN A 51 -9.28 -14.61 -5.90
N GLN A 52 -8.73 -14.23 -7.06
CA GLN A 52 -8.30 -12.85 -7.34
C GLN A 52 -8.92 -12.37 -8.66
N PRO A 53 -10.10 -11.72 -8.62
CA PRO A 53 -10.73 -11.18 -9.82
C PRO A 53 -9.82 -10.13 -10.48
N GLY A 54 -9.76 -10.18 -11.81
CA GLY A 54 -9.05 -9.18 -12.61
C GLY A 54 -9.79 -7.84 -12.58
N GLY A 55 -9.06 -6.74 -12.78
CA GLY A 55 -9.69 -5.42 -12.70
C GLY A 55 -8.76 -4.24 -12.93
N LYS A 56 -9.29 -3.04 -12.68
CA LYS A 56 -8.57 -1.77 -12.71
C LYS A 56 -8.05 -1.48 -11.31
N THR A 57 -6.74 -1.59 -11.09
CA THR A 57 -6.09 -1.27 -9.81
C THR A 57 -5.32 0.05 -9.94
N THR A 58 -5.72 1.05 -9.17
CA THR A 58 -5.02 2.33 -9.07
C THR A 58 -3.80 2.19 -8.16
N GLN A 59 -2.62 2.63 -8.59
CA GLN A 59 -1.40 2.61 -7.79
C GLN A 59 -0.65 3.95 -7.93
N PRO A 60 0.01 4.47 -6.86
CA PRO A 60 0.89 5.62 -6.99
C PRO A 60 2.12 5.25 -7.84
N ALA A 61 2.43 6.08 -8.83
CA ALA A 61 3.60 5.92 -9.68
C ALA A 61 4.75 6.85 -9.23
N ALA A 62 5.98 6.48 -9.57
CA ALA A 62 7.15 7.23 -9.13
C ALA A 62 7.27 8.58 -9.84
N ILE A 63 7.66 9.60 -9.09
CA ILE A 63 7.91 10.99 -9.51
C ILE A 63 9.42 11.25 -9.44
N ASP A 64 9.95 12.07 -10.34
CA ASP A 64 11.35 12.51 -10.29
C ASP A 64 11.64 13.35 -9.04
N VAL A 65 12.78 13.14 -8.38
CA VAL A 65 13.20 13.91 -7.20
C VAL A 65 13.29 15.41 -7.49
N SER A 66 13.65 15.80 -8.73
CA SER A 66 13.81 17.20 -9.15
C SER A 66 12.50 18.00 -9.10
N ASN A 67 11.35 17.31 -9.19
CA ASN A 67 10.01 17.91 -9.15
C ASN A 67 9.45 18.05 -7.72
N VAL A 68 10.25 17.75 -6.69
CA VAL A 68 9.80 17.56 -5.31
C VAL A 68 10.74 18.30 -4.33
N MET A 69 10.18 19.02 -3.35
CA MET A 69 10.94 19.67 -2.28
C MET A 69 10.57 19.16 -0.90
N LEU A 70 11.54 19.13 0.02
CA LEU A 70 11.31 18.74 1.41
C LEU A 70 10.57 19.84 2.17
N VAL A 71 9.52 19.44 2.88
CA VAL A 71 8.81 20.26 3.86
C VAL A 71 9.47 19.99 5.21
N CYS A 72 10.09 21.02 5.80
CA CYS A 72 10.75 20.86 7.09
C CYS A 72 9.69 20.67 8.20
N PRO A 73 9.82 19.66 9.08
CA PRO A 73 8.84 19.42 10.13
C PRO A 73 8.75 20.59 11.11
N GLU A 74 9.89 21.15 11.53
CA GLU A 74 9.97 22.24 12.51
C GLU A 74 9.30 23.55 12.05
N CYS A 75 9.49 23.92 10.78
CA CYS A 75 9.07 25.25 10.29
C CYS A 75 7.95 25.21 9.23
N GLY A 76 7.38 24.03 8.93
CA GLY A 76 6.27 23.82 7.98
C GLY A 76 6.50 24.22 6.52
N ALA A 77 7.65 24.84 6.23
CA ALA A 77 7.96 25.52 4.99
C ALA A 77 8.65 24.60 3.98
N GLN A 78 8.50 24.94 2.70
CA GLN A 78 9.25 24.33 1.60
C GLN A 78 10.73 24.77 1.68
N THR A 79 11.65 23.81 1.69
CA THR A 79 13.07 24.06 2.02
C THR A 79 14.03 23.28 1.12
N LYS A 80 15.18 23.89 0.82
CA LYS A 80 16.34 23.20 0.23
C LYS A 80 17.21 22.63 1.35
N ILE A 81 17.82 21.48 1.11
CA ILE A 81 18.67 20.80 2.09
C ILE A 81 20.09 21.39 2.03
N ALA A 82 20.76 21.41 3.20
CA ALA A 82 22.20 21.55 3.35
C ALA A 82 22.78 20.28 3.99
N HIS A 83 24.08 20.07 3.83
CA HIS A 83 24.81 19.00 4.50
C HIS A 83 25.87 19.60 5.42
N GLU A 84 25.95 19.06 6.64
CA GLU A 84 26.89 19.50 7.67
C GLU A 84 27.56 18.27 8.29
N LYS A 85 28.83 18.40 8.70
CA LYS A 85 29.57 17.33 9.39
C LYS A 85 29.48 17.55 10.90
N VAL A 86 28.68 16.73 11.58
CA VAL A 86 28.56 16.73 13.05
C VAL A 86 29.06 15.39 13.57
N ASN A 87 30.05 15.42 14.47
CA ASN A 87 30.66 14.22 15.08
C ASN A 87 31.05 13.14 14.04
N GLY A 88 31.75 13.58 12.98
CA GLY A 88 32.20 12.72 11.87
C GLY A 88 31.11 12.24 10.90
N LYS A 89 29.83 12.57 11.13
CA LYS A 89 28.68 12.10 10.34
C LYS A 89 28.08 13.25 9.53
N ASN A 90 27.81 12.98 8.25
CA ASN A 90 27.10 13.92 7.37
C ASN A 90 25.61 13.92 7.73
N VAL A 91 25.10 15.03 8.27
CA VAL A 91 23.68 15.23 8.59
C VAL A 91 23.03 16.18 7.59
N ARG A 92 21.75 15.93 7.26
CA ARG A 92 20.91 16.90 6.54
C ARG A 92 20.46 18.02 7.49
N LYS A 93 20.57 19.27 7.03
CA LYS A 93 20.18 20.49 7.74
C LYS A 93 19.22 21.32 6.89
N CYS A 94 18.22 21.95 7.51
CA CYS A 94 17.29 22.85 6.83
C CYS A 94 17.96 24.22 6.57
N LYS A 95 17.96 24.68 5.31
CA LYS A 95 18.54 26.01 4.96
C LYS A 95 17.76 27.23 5.49
N LYS A 96 16.53 27.07 6.01
CA LYS A 96 15.73 28.19 6.55
C LYS A 96 15.80 28.32 8.08
N CYS A 97 15.64 27.23 8.82
CA CYS A 97 15.62 27.25 10.28
C CYS A 97 16.84 26.61 10.95
N GLY A 98 17.81 26.11 10.19
CA GLY A 98 19.01 25.46 10.73
C GLY A 98 18.77 24.09 11.40
N ALA A 99 17.53 23.63 11.53
CA ALA A 99 17.20 22.36 12.17
C ALA A 99 17.78 21.13 11.44
N ILE A 100 18.13 20.10 12.20
CA ILE A 100 18.68 18.84 11.69
C ILE A 100 17.52 17.90 11.29
N LEU A 101 17.54 17.41 10.05
CA LEU A 101 16.48 16.62 9.42
C LEU A 101 16.72 15.10 9.49
N ASP A 102 17.80 14.66 10.12
CA ASP A 102 18.24 13.25 10.17
C ASP A 102 18.06 12.61 11.56
N GLY A 103 16.89 12.81 12.17
CA GLY A 103 16.44 12.15 13.40
C GLY A 103 16.16 10.65 13.24
N LYS A 104 17.15 9.86 12.78
CA LYS A 104 16.99 8.41 12.61
C LYS A 104 17.01 7.66 13.95
N THR A 105 15.81 7.35 14.44
CA THR A 105 15.54 6.41 15.53
C THR A 105 15.93 4.96 15.16
N THR A 106 17.21 4.61 15.26
CA THR A 106 17.69 3.21 15.16
C THR A 106 17.38 2.38 16.41
N LYS A 107 16.14 2.43 16.91
CA LYS A 107 15.64 1.52 17.95
C LYS A 107 15.24 0.16 17.35
N LYS A 108 16.24 -0.63 16.97
CA LYS A 108 16.09 -2.09 16.82
C LYS A 108 17.25 -2.85 17.46
N ALA A 109 17.58 -2.48 18.69
CA ALA A 109 18.47 -3.22 19.58
C ALA A 109 17.65 -3.90 20.70
N THR A 110 18.08 -5.10 21.09
CA THR A 110 17.73 -5.80 22.34
C THR A 110 16.26 -5.79 22.79
N ALA A 111 15.49 -6.75 22.26
CA ALA A 111 14.32 -7.33 22.95
C ALA A 111 14.56 -8.82 23.25
N LYS A 112 15.68 -9.13 23.92
CA LYS A 112 16.05 -10.49 24.36
C LYS A 112 15.90 -10.60 25.88
N LYS A 113 14.69 -10.92 26.36
CA LYS A 113 14.48 -11.42 27.71
C LYS A 113 13.72 -12.74 27.67
N ALA A 114 14.47 -13.83 27.79
CA ALA A 114 13.88 -15.10 28.18
C ALA A 114 13.68 -15.09 29.70
N THR A 115 12.46 -15.34 30.15
CA THR A 115 12.14 -15.80 31.51
C THR A 115 11.10 -16.89 31.36
N ALA A 116 11.49 -18.13 31.61
CA ALA A 116 10.65 -19.30 31.49
C ALA A 116 10.24 -19.83 32.87
N LYS A 117 9.17 -20.63 32.93
CA LYS A 117 8.65 -21.38 34.11
C LYS A 117 8.02 -20.46 35.18
N LYS A 118 7.00 -20.89 35.96
CA LYS A 118 6.13 -22.11 35.90
C LYS A 118 4.98 -21.94 36.91
N SER A 119 3.71 -22.06 36.49
CA SER A 119 2.55 -22.15 37.41
C SER A 119 1.31 -22.82 36.77
N THR A 120 1.37 -24.16 36.70
CA THR A 120 0.22 -25.10 36.83
C THR A 120 -0.66 -24.76 38.06
N LYS A 121 -1.96 -25.09 38.21
CA LYS A 121 -2.97 -25.94 37.50
C LYS A 121 -4.37 -25.74 38.17
N LYS A 122 -5.47 -26.33 37.61
CA LYS A 122 -6.90 -26.40 38.08
C LYS A 122 -7.72 -25.11 37.85
N VAL A 123 -9.01 -25.08 37.45
CA VAL A 123 -10.04 -25.93 36.74
C VAL A 123 -11.08 -24.90 36.14
N ALA A 124 -12.13 -25.14 35.36
CA ALA A 124 -12.94 -26.29 34.87
C ALA A 124 -13.16 -26.14 33.32
N GLU A 125 -13.77 -27.03 32.50
CA GLU A 125 -14.66 -28.22 32.64
C GLU A 125 -16.21 -27.93 32.70
N ALA A 126 -17.04 -28.73 31.98
CA ALA A 126 -18.49 -28.61 31.62
C ALA A 126 -18.92 -27.50 30.61
N ALA A 127 -19.84 -27.69 29.63
CA ALA A 127 -20.44 -28.90 29.02
C ALA A 127 -21.04 -28.59 27.61
N LEU A 128 -21.29 -29.63 26.79
CA LEU A 128 -22.13 -29.57 25.57
C LEU A 128 -23.60 -29.89 25.92
N PRO A 129 -24.58 -29.56 25.05
CA PRO A 129 -25.24 -30.64 24.30
C PRO A 129 -25.62 -30.27 22.85
N ALA A 130 -26.13 -31.26 22.10
CA ALA A 130 -26.75 -31.09 20.77
C ALA A 130 -27.90 -32.09 20.57
N THR A 131 -28.94 -31.65 19.86
CA THR A 131 -30.07 -32.38 19.22
C THR A 131 -30.54 -31.45 18.07
N GLU A 132 -30.77 -31.84 16.80
CA GLU A 132 -31.71 -32.85 16.26
C GLU A 132 -33.16 -32.49 16.61
N GLU A 133 -34.15 -32.47 15.70
CA GLU A 133 -34.45 -33.26 14.47
C GLU A 133 -34.66 -32.34 13.21
N ALA A 134 -34.41 -32.72 11.93
CA ALA A 134 -35.08 -33.65 11.00
C ALA A 134 -36.50 -33.21 10.52
N VAL A 135 -37.01 -33.46 9.30
CA VAL A 135 -36.47 -33.92 7.99
C VAL A 135 -37.50 -33.62 6.86
N THR A 136 -37.09 -33.47 5.59
CA THR A 136 -37.86 -33.89 4.39
C THR A 136 -37.00 -33.81 3.10
N GLU A 137 -37.28 -34.65 2.10
CA GLU A 137 -36.36 -34.99 0.99
C GLU A 137 -36.68 -34.32 -0.38
N GLU A 138 -35.74 -34.42 -1.33
CA GLU A 138 -35.91 -34.06 -2.75
C GLU A 138 -36.88 -35.02 -3.50
N PRO A 139 -37.30 -34.70 -4.75
CA PRO A 139 -36.57 -35.31 -5.87
C PRO A 139 -36.49 -34.56 -7.23
N LYS A 140 -35.25 -34.38 -7.72
CA LYS A 140 -34.73 -34.80 -9.06
C LYS A 140 -35.24 -34.17 -10.40
N LYS A 141 -34.25 -33.75 -11.21
CA LYS A 141 -34.19 -33.65 -12.71
C LYS A 141 -35.05 -32.55 -13.39
N ALA A 142 -34.72 -32.00 -14.57
CA ALA A 142 -33.60 -32.22 -15.53
C ALA A 142 -33.19 -30.88 -16.22
N PRO A 143 -32.07 -30.81 -16.99
CA PRO A 143 -31.56 -29.55 -17.55
C PRO A 143 -32.12 -29.18 -18.94
N VAL A 144 -32.17 -27.87 -19.25
CA VAL A 144 -32.54 -27.34 -20.58
C VAL A 144 -31.31 -26.72 -21.29
N LYS A 145 -31.26 -26.81 -22.62
CA LYS A 145 -30.05 -26.60 -23.44
C LYS A 145 -29.96 -25.23 -24.11
N LYS A 146 -28.74 -24.92 -24.54
CA LYS A 146 -28.33 -23.79 -25.40
C LYS A 146 -29.17 -23.67 -26.69
N THR A 147 -29.61 -22.45 -27.00
CA THR A 147 -29.85 -21.92 -28.35
C THR A 147 -29.29 -20.49 -28.38
N ALA A 148 -28.23 -20.12 -29.11
CA ALA A 148 -27.78 -20.50 -30.45
C ALA A 148 -28.71 -20.00 -31.57
N VAL A 149 -29.05 -18.70 -31.54
CA VAL A 149 -29.68 -18.01 -32.68
C VAL A 149 -28.68 -17.96 -33.85
N LYS A 150 -28.98 -18.65 -34.95
CA LYS A 150 -28.15 -18.70 -36.16
C LYS A 150 -28.94 -18.19 -37.38
N LYS A 151 -28.24 -17.50 -38.28
CA LYS A 151 -28.78 -16.66 -39.36
C LYS A 151 -29.01 -17.44 -40.69
N THR A 152 -30.27 -17.56 -41.11
CA THR A 152 -30.75 -17.94 -42.48
C THR A 152 -32.20 -17.45 -42.63
N THR A 153 -32.67 -16.65 -43.61
CA THR A 153 -32.61 -16.66 -45.09
C THR A 153 -33.53 -17.67 -45.81
N LYS A 154 -34.79 -17.26 -46.01
CA LYS A 154 -35.76 -17.58 -47.09
C LYS A 154 -36.70 -16.36 -47.15
N LYS A 155 -37.12 -15.77 -48.28
CA LYS A 155 -37.30 -16.15 -49.71
C LYS A 155 -38.48 -17.10 -49.97
N SER A 156 -39.32 -16.65 -50.90
CA SER A 156 -40.59 -17.23 -51.38
C SER A 156 -41.76 -17.10 -50.40
N ALA A 157 -43.03 -17.04 -50.83
CA ALA A 157 -43.66 -16.43 -52.02
C ALA A 157 -45.15 -16.81 -51.99
N GLU A 158 -46.04 -15.81 -51.98
CA GLU A 158 -47.37 -15.83 -52.60
C GLU A 158 -47.82 -14.36 -52.79
#